data_AF-A0A9C8ZME0-F1
#
_entry.id   AF-A0A9C8ZME0-F1
#
_cell.length_a   1.000
_cell.length_b   1.000
_cell.length_c   1.000
_cell.angle_alpha   90.00
_cell.angle_beta   90.00
_cell.angle_gamma   90.00
#
_symmetry.space_group_name_H-M   'P 1'
#
loop_
_entity.id
_entity.type
_entity.pdbx_description
1 polymer ?
#
loop_
_entity_poly.entity_id
_entity_poly.type
_entity_poly.pdbx_seq_one_letter_code
_entity_poly.pdbx_strand_id
1 'polypeptide(L)' 'SFSRSVALPVPVEADKAEAEFEHGILTLTLPKVEEVKPKVITVKAKKTNKK' A
#
# COMPACT_ATOMS: atom_id res chain seq x y z
N SER A 1 -10.76 -1.22 -30.27
CA SER A 1 -9.76 -1.13 -29.19
C SER A 1 -10.50 -1.09 -27.86
N PHE A 2 -9.93 -1.66 -26.79
CA PHE A 2 -10.51 -1.67 -25.45
C PHE A 2 -9.45 -1.24 -24.43
N SER A 3 -9.83 -0.44 -23.45
CA SER A 3 -8.94 0.03 -22.38
C SER A 3 -9.74 0.20 -21.10
N ARG A 4 -9.18 -0.24 -19.97
CA ARG A 4 -9.80 -0.12 -18.66
C ARG A 4 -8.76 0.33 -17.65
N SER A 5 -9.14 1.28 -16.80
CA SER A 5 -8.33 1.77 -15.68
C SER A 5 -9.07 1.50 -14.38
N VAL A 6 -8.33 1.11 -13.34
CA VAL A 6 -8.87 0.85 -12.00
C VAL A 6 -7.96 1.52 -10.99
N ALA A 7 -8.54 2.31 -10.08
CA ALA A 7 -7.79 2.90 -8.98
C ALA A 7 -7.62 1.86 -7.87
N LEU A 8 -6.38 1.70 -7.38
CA LEU A 8 -6.08 0.79 -6.29
C LEU A 8 -6.22 1.53 -4.95
N PRO A 9 -6.86 0.92 -3.93
CA PRO A 9 -7.09 1.58 -2.65
C PRO A 9 -5.83 1.63 -1.76
N VAL A 10 -4.78 0.90 -2.13
CA VAL A 10 -3.53 0.77 -1.37
C VAL A 10 -2.34 0.78 -2.33
N PRO A 11 -1.15 1.19 -1.85
CA PRO A 11 0.07 1.05 -2.63
C PRO A 11 0.39 -0.44 -2.89
N VAL A 12 0.86 -0.72 -4.11
CA VAL A 12 1.28 -2.06 -4.56
C VAL A 12 2.70 -2.02 -5.10
N GLU A 13 3.39 -3.15 -5.10
CA GLU A 13 4.69 -3.30 -5.73
C GLU A 13 4.53 -3.54 -7.24
N ALA A 14 4.44 -2.45 -8.02
CA ALA A 14 4.15 -2.51 -9.45
C ALA A 14 5.16 -3.37 -10.25
N ASP A 15 6.43 -3.36 -9.84
CA ASP A 15 7.50 -4.12 -10.50
C ASP A 15 7.36 -5.65 -10.30
N LYS A 16 6.54 -6.08 -9.34
CA LYS A 16 6.26 -7.49 -9.03
C LYS A 16 4.85 -7.90 -9.47
N ALA A 17 4.21 -7.12 -10.34
CA ALA A 17 2.91 -7.46 -10.87
C ALA A 17 2.99 -8.70 -11.79
N GLU A 18 2.02 -9.60 -11.65
CA GLU A 18 1.88 -10.79 -12.50
C GLU A 18 0.56 -10.74 -13.27
N ALA A 19 0.56 -11.31 -14.48
CA ALA A 19 -0.60 -11.33 -15.36
C ALA A 19 -0.74 -12.71 -16.02
N GLU A 20 -1.95 -13.27 -15.94
CA GLU A 20 -2.29 -14.58 -16.50
C GLU A 20 -3.57 -14.46 -17.34
N PHE A 21 -3.60 -15.15 -18.48
CA PHE A 21 -4.77 -15.19 -19.35
C PHE A 21 -5.16 -16.63 -19.66
N GLU A 22 -6.30 -17.07 -19.14
CA GLU A 22 -6.78 -18.44 -19.27
C GLU A 22 -8.29 -18.44 -19.49
N HIS A 23 -8.79 -19.30 -20.38
CA HIS A 23 -10.22 -19.45 -20.68
C HIS A 23 -10.98 -18.14 -20.96
N GLY A 24 -10.30 -17.13 -21.53
CA GLY A 24 -10.90 -15.82 -21.84
C GLY A 24 -10.93 -14.83 -20.67
N ILE A 25 -10.30 -15.14 -19.54
CA ILE A 25 -10.24 -14.30 -18.35
C ILE A 25 -8.81 -13.80 -18.15
N LEU A 26 -8.66 -12.48 -18.00
CA LEU A 26 -7.40 -11.85 -17.60
C LEU A 26 -7.39 -11.69 -16.07
N THR A 27 -6.46 -12.38 -15.41
CA THR A 27 -6.19 -12.27 -13.98
C THR A 27 -4.92 -11.45 -13.77
N LEU A 28 -5.00 -10.43 -12.92
CA LEU A 28 -3.87 -9.58 -12.54
C LEU A 28 -3.62 -9.71 -11.05
N THR A 29 -2.40 -10.10 -10.67
CA THR A 29 -1.97 -10.22 -9.28
C THR A 29 -1.02 -9.08 -8.94
N LEU A 30 -1.43 -8.23 -7.99
CA LEU A 30 -0.68 -7.05 -7.58
C LEU A 30 -0.33 -7.17 -6.09
N PRO A 31 0.93 -7.51 -5.73
CA PRO A 31 1.35 -7.61 -4.34
C PRO A 31 1.21 -6.28 -3.62
N LYS A 32 0.65 -6.30 -2.41
CA LYS A 32 0.61 -5.10 -1.54
C LYS A 32 2.02 -4.77 -1.06
N VAL A 33 2.33 -3.48 -0.95
CA VAL A 33 3.58 -3.06 -0.30
C VAL A 33 3.57 -3.49 1.17
N GLU A 34 4.67 -4.07 1.64
CA GLU A 34 4.87 -4.33 3.06
C GLU A 34 5.07 -3.00 3.81
N GLU A 35 4.00 -2.45 4.39
CA GLU A 35 4.10 -1.29 5.26
C GLU A 35 4.78 -1.69 6.60
N VAL A 36 5.99 -1.17 6.81
CA VAL A 36 6.71 -1.34 8.08
C VAL A 36 5.95 -0.61 9.18
N LYS A 37 5.70 -1.35 10.28
CA LYS A 37 4.91 -1.02 11.49
C LYS A 37 4.95 0.46 11.94
N PRO A 38 3.85 0.95 12.54
CA PRO A 38 3.74 2.33 13.01
C PRO A 38 4.87 2.71 13.97
N LYS A 39 5.49 3.88 13.72
CA LYS A 39 6.47 4.49 14.62
C LYS A 39 5.76 4.90 15.91
N VAL A 40 6.10 4.25 17.03
CA VAL A 40 5.63 4.66 18.35
C VAL A 40 6.23 6.03 18.66
N ILE A 41 5.39 7.07 18.70
CA ILE A 41 5.80 8.40 19.14
C ILE A 41 5.69 8.46 20.67
N THR A 42 6.82 8.41 21.37
CA THR A 42 6.85 8.59 22.82
C THR A 42 6.72 10.08 23.16
N VAL A 43 5.58 10.49 23.73
CA VAL A 43 5.39 11.86 24.21
C VAL A 43 6.17 12.07 25.51
N LYS A 44 7.23 12.89 25.48
CA LYS A 44 7.95 13.34 26.68
C LYS A 44 7.30 14.61 27.21
N ALA A 45 6.58 14.51 28.34
CA ALA A 45 6.02 15.66 29.03
C ALA A 45 7.16 16.54 29.60
N LYS A 46 7.27 17.78 29.11
CA LYS A 46 8.21 18.78 29.65
C LYS A 46 7.54 19.44 30.86
N LYS A 47 8.03 19.17 32.08
CA LYS A 47 7.56 19.87 33.30
C LYS A 47 7.88 21.35 33.19
N THR A 48 6.87 22.20 33.11
CA THR A 48 7.03 23.66 33.29
C THR A 48 6.81 23.99 34.76
N ASN A 49 7.91 24.29 35.46
CA ASN A 49 7.90 24.86 36.79
C ASN A 49 7.42 26.32 36.66
N LYS A 50 6.30 26.69 37.28
CA LYS A 50 5.88 28.10 37.39
C LYS A 50 6.03 28.52 38.84
N LYS A 51 6.94 29.48 39.02
CA LYS A 51 7.33 30.15 40.26
C LYS A 51 6.22 31.09 40.73
#